data_AF-A0A7C4TJI3-F1
#
_entry.id   AF-A0A7C4TJI3-F1
#
_cell.length_a   1.000
_cell.length_b   1.000
_cell.length_c   1.000
_cell.angle_alpha   90.00
_cell.angle_beta   90.00
_cell.angle_gamma   90.00
#
_symmetry.space_group_name_H-M   'P 1'
#
loop_
_entity.id
_entity.type
_entity.pdbx_description
1 polymer ?
#
loop_
_entity_poly.entity_id
_entity_poly.type
_entity_poly.pdbx_seq_one_letter_code
_entity_poly.pdbx_strand_id
1 'polypeptide(L)'
;MKRYLGYLLLLYIFIPFNQKIDIISILIFFVILNESPVFSVVFSFFAGLLLDLYYPVALGMNAMFHTILAQGLSYVKKYLIQEPLPILIIFTIFYILKVLLTFIFVISEIHLAKILLTIFTFLPIFIILNKIFYRVWSRS
;
A
#
# COMPACT_ATOMS: atom_id res chain seq x y z
N MET A 1 -6.26 -8.63 -16.80
CA MET A 1 -7.46 -9.23 -16.18
C MET A 1 -7.14 -10.19 -15.02
N LYS A 2 -6.43 -11.31 -15.23
CA LYS A 2 -6.12 -12.27 -14.14
C LYS A 2 -5.36 -11.66 -12.94
N ARG A 3 -4.44 -10.72 -13.18
CA ARG A 3 -3.68 -10.03 -12.12
C ARG A 3 -4.58 -9.14 -11.24
N TYR A 4 -5.50 -8.39 -11.86
CA TYR A 4 -6.45 -7.54 -11.15
C TYR A 4 -7.35 -8.32 -10.18
N LEU A 5 -7.85 -9.48 -10.62
CA LEU A 5 -8.59 -10.41 -9.75
C LEU A 5 -7.72 -10.90 -8.59
N GLY A 6 -6.45 -11.20 -8.83
CA GLY A 6 -5.53 -11.59 -7.77
C GLY A 6 -5.27 -10.48 -6.75
N TYR A 7 -5.18 -9.21 -7.15
CA TYR A 7 -5.06 -8.09 -6.21
C TYR A 7 -6.30 -7.96 -5.32
N LEU A 8 -7.50 -8.12 -5.90
CA LEU A 8 -8.75 -8.08 -5.13
C LEU A 8 -8.85 -9.25 -4.14
N LEU A 9 -8.44 -10.47 -4.55
CA LEU A 9 -8.36 -11.62 -3.65
C LEU A 9 -7.39 -11.39 -2.50
N LEU A 10 -6.18 -10.88 -2.80
CA LEU A 10 -5.20 -10.56 -1.77
C LEU A 10 -5.68 -9.47 -0.81
N LEU A 11 -6.37 -8.45 -1.33
CA LEU A 11 -6.97 -7.41 -0.51
C LEU A 11 -7.88 -8.04 0.55
N TYR A 12 -8.79 -8.94 0.14
CA TYR A 12 -9.69 -9.63 1.07
C TYR A 12 -8.94 -10.50 2.09
N ILE A 13 -7.94 -11.27 1.64
CA ILE A 13 -7.13 -12.14 2.50
C ILE A 13 -6.30 -11.33 3.50
N PHE A 14 -5.83 -10.15 3.13
CA PHE A 14 -4.93 -9.33 3.96
C PHE A 14 -5.64 -8.50 5.03
N ILE A 15 -6.95 -8.25 4.90
CA ILE A 15 -7.76 -7.50 5.88
C ILE A 15 -7.51 -7.95 7.33
N PRO A 16 -7.67 -9.24 7.71
CA PRO A 16 -7.50 -9.67 9.11
C PRO A 16 -6.07 -9.49 9.63
N PHE A 17 -5.07 -9.57 8.76
CA PHE A 17 -3.67 -9.39 9.13
C PHE A 17 -3.28 -7.91 9.26
N ASN A 18 -4.08 -7.02 8.67
CA ASN A 18 -3.79 -5.58 8.59
C ASN A 18 -3.70 -4.88 9.96
N GLN A 19 -4.29 -5.47 11.00
CA GLN A 19 -4.18 -4.96 12.37
C GLN A 19 -2.75 -5.02 12.90
N LYS A 20 -2.00 -6.09 12.59
CA LYS A 20 -0.65 -6.33 13.12
C LYS A 20 0.45 -5.74 12.24
N ILE A 21 0.29 -5.86 10.92
CA ILE A 21 1.21 -5.36 9.90
C ILE A 21 0.34 -4.66 8.86
N ASP A 22 0.69 -3.47 8.40
CA ASP A 22 -0.11 -2.75 7.39
C ASP A 22 0.14 -3.32 5.97
N ILE A 23 -0.24 -4.58 5.77
CA ILE A 23 -0.03 -5.34 4.53
C ILE A 23 -0.88 -4.74 3.39
N ILE A 24 -2.01 -4.11 3.69
CA ILE A 24 -2.82 -3.44 2.67
C ILE A 24 -2.07 -2.24 2.10
N SER A 25 -1.37 -1.45 2.93
CA SER A 25 -0.50 -0.37 2.42
C SER A 25 0.61 -0.91 1.52
N ILE A 26 1.19 -2.07 1.85
CA ILE A 26 2.21 -2.74 1.01
C ILE A 26 1.60 -3.15 -0.34
N LEU A 27 0.40 -3.76 -0.33
CA LEU A 27 -0.29 -4.18 -1.54
C LEU A 27 -0.67 -2.98 -2.42
N ILE A 28 -1.20 -1.91 -1.84
CA ILE A 28 -1.52 -0.66 -2.54
C ILE A 28 -0.27 -0.10 -3.20
N PHE A 29 0.83 0.00 -2.45
CA PHE A 29 2.11 0.49 -2.99
C PHE A 29 2.61 -0.38 -4.15
N PHE A 30 2.51 -1.71 -4.01
CA PHE A 30 2.84 -2.65 -5.07
C PHE A 30 2.01 -2.43 -6.34
N VAL A 31 0.70 -2.23 -6.20
CA VAL A 31 -0.19 -1.94 -7.34
C VAL A 31 0.21 -0.62 -8.00
N ILE A 32 0.47 0.44 -7.21
CA ILE A 32 0.89 1.75 -7.73
C ILE A 32 2.16 1.61 -8.58
N LEU A 33 3.17 0.88 -8.11
CA LEU A 33 4.43 0.73 -8.84
C LEU A 33 4.31 -0.12 -10.12
N ASN A 34 3.36 -1.05 -10.20
CA ASN A 34 3.34 -2.01 -11.30
C ASN A 34 2.20 -1.82 -12.31
N GLU A 35 1.13 -1.12 -11.94
CA GLU A 35 -0.05 -0.95 -12.79
C GLU A 35 -0.20 0.47 -13.36
N SER A 36 -1.22 0.68 -14.18
CA SER A 36 -1.53 1.99 -14.73
C SER A 36 -1.96 2.97 -13.63
N PRO A 37 -1.72 4.29 -13.80
CA PRO A 37 -2.13 5.30 -12.81
C PRO A 37 -3.63 5.24 -12.51
N VAL A 38 -4.46 5.10 -13.55
CA VAL A 38 -5.92 5.02 -13.40
C VAL A 38 -6.33 3.83 -12.54
N PHE A 39 -5.81 2.63 -12.84
CA PHE A 39 -6.14 1.44 -12.05
C PHE A 39 -5.66 1.58 -10.61
N SER A 40 -4.46 2.10 -10.40
CA SER A 40 -3.86 2.22 -9.08
C SER A 40 -4.65 3.14 -8.15
N VAL A 41 -5.14 4.26 -8.67
CA VAL A 41 -5.99 5.20 -7.92
C VAL A 41 -7.33 4.55 -7.59
N VAL A 42 -7.99 3.92 -8.56
CA VAL A 42 -9.28 3.23 -8.35
C VAL A 42 -9.14 2.09 -7.32
N PHE A 43 -8.09 1.28 -7.45
CA PHE A 43 -7.79 0.21 -6.50
C PHE A 43 -7.56 0.75 -5.09
N SER A 44 -6.79 1.83 -4.95
CA SER A 44 -6.49 2.46 -3.66
C SER A 44 -7.74 3.02 -2.98
N PHE A 45 -8.65 3.62 -3.76
CA PHE A 45 -9.93 4.09 -3.29
C PHE A 45 -10.77 2.94 -2.71
N PHE A 46 -10.95 1.84 -3.47
CA PHE A 46 -11.72 0.69 -3.01
C PHE A 46 -11.05 -0.04 -1.83
N ALA A 47 -9.72 -0.14 -1.82
CA ALA A 47 -8.98 -0.72 -0.72
C ALA A 47 -9.17 0.09 0.58
N GLY A 48 -9.11 1.42 0.49
CA GLY A 48 -9.37 2.30 1.63
C GLY A 48 -10.83 2.25 2.09
N LEU A 49 -11.81 2.22 1.17
CA LEU A 49 -13.21 2.01 1.53
C LEU A 49 -13.43 0.70 2.27
N LEU A 50 -12.81 -0.38 1.81
CA LEU A 50 -12.93 -1.69 2.45
C LEU A 50 -12.33 -1.69 3.86
N LEU A 51 -11.21 -0.99 4.05
CA LEU A 51 -10.63 -0.75 5.38
C LEU A 51 -11.59 0.04 6.28
N ASP A 52 -12.21 1.09 5.77
CA ASP A 52 -13.17 1.90 6.52
C ASP A 52 -14.40 1.08 6.95
N LEU A 53 -14.83 0.12 6.12
CA LEU A 53 -15.95 -0.79 6.45
C LEU A 53 -15.56 -1.84 7.50
N TYR A 54 -14.33 -2.36 7.46
CA TYR A 54 -13.87 -3.41 8.39
C TYR A 54 -13.38 -2.85 9.74
N TYR A 55 -12.76 -1.68 9.73
CA TYR A 55 -12.23 -1.00 10.91
C TYR A 55 -12.82 0.42 10.99
N PRO A 56 -14.11 0.54 11.37
CA PRO A 56 -14.81 1.81 11.35
C PRO A 56 -14.31 2.72 12.47
N VAL A 57 -13.24 3.46 12.19
CA VAL A 57 -12.75 4.55 13.06
C VAL A 57 -13.26 5.89 12.53
N ALA A 58 -13.18 6.10 11.21
CA ALA A 58 -13.77 7.25 10.53
C ALA A 58 -14.07 6.89 9.07
N LEU A 59 -15.35 6.79 8.70
CA LEU A 59 -15.78 6.40 7.35
C LEU A 59 -15.22 7.35 6.29
N GLY A 60 -14.58 6.80 5.26
CA GLY A 60 -14.05 7.54 4.11
C GLY A 60 -12.63 8.07 4.29
N MET A 61 -12.04 8.00 5.48
CA MET A 61 -10.71 8.58 5.75
C MET A 61 -9.59 7.72 5.15
N ASN A 62 -9.64 6.40 5.30
CA ASN A 62 -8.63 5.55 4.66
C ASN A 62 -8.77 5.62 3.13
N ALA A 63 -10.01 5.66 2.61
CA ALA A 63 -10.25 5.86 1.18
C ALA A 63 -9.60 7.16 0.67
N MET A 64 -9.79 8.28 1.38
CA MET A 64 -9.22 9.57 1.02
C MET A 64 -7.68 9.53 1.05
N PHE A 65 -7.07 9.06 2.14
CA PHE A 65 -5.61 9.05 2.28
C PHE A 65 -4.93 8.16 1.24
N HIS A 66 -5.41 6.93 1.06
CA HIS A 66 -4.82 6.05 0.06
C HIS A 66 -4.98 6.58 -1.36
N THR A 67 -6.11 7.25 -1.67
CA THR A 67 -6.32 7.86 -2.99
C THR A 67 -5.35 9.02 -3.24
N ILE A 68 -5.19 9.93 -2.28
CA ILE A 68 -4.27 11.08 -2.40
C ILE A 68 -2.83 10.60 -2.55
N LEU A 69 -2.39 9.68 -1.70
CA LEU A 69 -1.04 9.12 -1.77
C LEU A 69 -0.81 8.34 -3.06
N ALA A 70 -1.81 7.61 -3.55
CA ALA A 70 -1.72 6.90 -4.82
C ALA A 70 -1.58 7.84 -6.02
N GLN A 71 -2.32 8.96 -6.03
CA GLN A 71 -2.18 9.98 -7.07
C GLN A 71 -0.78 10.61 -7.05
N GLY A 72 -0.33 11.04 -5.87
CA GLY A 72 1.00 11.64 -5.70
C GLY A 72 2.12 10.70 -6.13
N LEU A 73 2.08 9.44 -5.67
CA LEU A 73 3.09 8.45 -6.04
C LEU A 73 3.00 8.07 -7.52
N SER A 74 1.79 7.95 -8.09
CA SER A 74 1.62 7.67 -9.52
C SER A 74 2.19 8.77 -10.41
N TYR A 75 2.13 10.03 -9.97
CA TYR A 75 2.73 11.16 -10.68
C TYR A 75 4.27 11.09 -10.67
N VAL A 76 4.86 10.76 -9.52
CA VAL A 76 6.32 10.71 -9.36
C VAL A 76 6.91 9.38 -9.88
N LYS A 77 6.09 8.33 -10.01
CA LYS A 77 6.48 6.97 -10.43
C LYS A 77 7.41 6.93 -11.65
N LYS A 78 7.17 7.77 -12.65
CA LYS A 78 7.99 7.84 -13.89
C LYS A 78 9.44 8.26 -13.65
N TYR A 79 9.75 8.84 -12.50
CA TYR A 79 11.09 9.28 -12.11
C TYR A 79 11.77 8.31 -11.13
N LEU A 80 11.12 7.21 -10.76
CA LEU A 80 11.64 6.28 -9.76
C LEU A 80 12.57 5.25 -10.38
N ILE A 81 13.75 5.10 -9.77
CA ILE A 81 14.67 4.00 -10.06
C ILE A 81 14.10 2.73 -9.44
N GLN A 82 13.96 1.66 -10.23
CA GLN A 82 13.37 0.39 -9.79
C GLN A 82 14.35 -0.53 -9.05
N GLU A 83 15.24 0.06 -8.25
CA GLU A 83 16.17 -0.68 -7.42
C GLU A 83 15.59 -0.96 -6.02
N PRO A 84 16.01 -2.03 -5.33
CA PRO A 84 15.45 -2.42 -4.04
C PRO A 84 15.54 -1.33 -2.97
N LEU A 85 16.68 -0.63 -2.90
CA LEU A 85 16.93 0.38 -1.88
C LEU A 85 16.09 1.66 -2.12
N PRO A 86 16.09 2.29 -3.31
CA PRO A 86 15.15 3.37 -3.61
C PRO A 86 13.69 3.00 -3.34
N ILE A 87 13.25 1.81 -3.76
CA ILE A 87 11.88 1.34 -3.54
C ILE A 87 11.54 1.26 -2.04
N LEU A 88 12.44 0.74 -1.21
CA LEU A 88 12.26 0.70 0.25
C LEU A 88 12.16 2.11 0.85
N ILE A 89 13.01 3.04 0.41
CA ILE A 89 13.00 4.44 0.88
C ILE A 89 11.67 5.10 0.52
N ILE A 90 11.24 4.97 -0.74
CA ILE A 90 9.99 5.57 -1.23
C ILE A 90 8.79 4.96 -0.52
N PHE A 91 8.78 3.64 -0.29
CA PHE A 91 7.76 2.98 0.51
C PHE A 91 7.72 3.52 1.93
N THR A 92 8.89 3.68 2.56
CA THR A 92 9.01 4.21 3.93
C THR A 92 8.42 5.62 4.02
N ILE A 93 8.75 6.50 3.06
CA ILE A 93 8.17 7.85 2.98
C ILE A 93 6.66 7.79 2.77
N PHE A 94 6.19 7.00 1.81
CA PHE A 94 4.75 6.81 1.53
C PHE A 94 4.00 6.35 2.79
N TYR A 95 4.55 5.38 3.51
CA TYR A 95 3.92 4.79 4.68
C TYR A 95 3.95 5.73 5.89
N ILE A 96 5.06 6.43 6.13
CA ILE A 96 5.14 7.45 7.18
C ILE A 96 4.15 8.57 6.91
N LEU A 97 4.02 9.06 5.67
CA LEU A 97 3.02 10.06 5.30
C LEU A 97 1.60 9.56 5.60
N LYS A 98 1.28 8.31 5.26
CA LYS A 98 -0.01 7.69 5.61
C LYS A 98 -0.27 7.67 7.12
N VAL A 99 0.73 7.26 7.91
CA VAL A 99 0.64 7.23 9.38
C VAL A 99 0.42 8.63 9.94
N LEU A 100 1.16 9.63 9.45
CA LEU A 100 1.00 11.02 9.88
C LEU A 100 -0.38 11.58 9.55
N LEU A 101 -0.89 11.35 8.34
CA LEU A 101 -2.24 11.75 7.96
C LEU A 101 -3.28 11.09 8.87
N THR A 102 -3.12 9.79 9.14
CA THR A 102 -4.04 9.06 10.03
C THR A 102 -3.99 9.60 11.46
N PHE A 103 -2.79 9.93 11.96
CA PHE A 103 -2.61 10.51 13.29
C PHE A 103 -3.29 11.88 13.42
N ILE A 104 -3.07 12.78 12.45
CA ILE A 104 -3.57 14.16 12.47
C ILE A 104 -5.10 14.20 12.44
N PHE A 105 -5.72 13.40 11.58
CA PHE A 105 -7.14 13.54 11.29
C PHE A 105 -8.05 12.57 12.05
N VAL A 106 -7.53 11.42 12.49
CA VAL A 106 -8.33 10.36 13.13
C VAL A 106 -8.05 10.27 14.64
N ILE A 107 -7.09 11.06 15.17
CA ILE A 107 -6.65 11.05 16.58
C ILE A 107 -6.43 9.61 17.05
N SER A 108 -5.50 8.93 16.39
CA SER A 108 -5.17 7.54 16.67
C SER A 108 -3.85 7.42 17.44
N GLU A 109 -3.67 6.32 18.18
CA GLU A 109 -2.39 6.05 18.83
C GLU A 109 -1.32 5.62 17.81
N ILE A 110 -0.10 6.14 17.99
CA ILE A 110 1.05 5.75 17.17
C ILE A 110 1.65 4.45 17.74
N HIS A 111 1.32 3.32 17.12
CA HIS A 111 1.92 2.03 17.48
C HIS A 111 3.28 1.83 16.77
N LEU A 112 4.35 2.29 17.41
CA LEU A 112 5.71 2.26 16.87
C LEU A 112 6.18 0.85 16.46
N ALA A 113 5.79 -0.18 17.22
CA ALA A 113 6.08 -1.58 16.89
C ALA A 113 5.45 -2.01 15.54
N LYS A 114 4.20 -1.63 15.28
CA LYS A 114 3.51 -1.91 14.00
C LYS A 114 4.19 -1.21 12.83
N ILE A 115 4.65 0.03 13.05
CA ILE A 115 5.35 0.81 12.02
C ILE A 115 6.64 0.10 11.61
N LEU A 116 7.50 -0.22 12.59
CA LEU A 116 8.75 -0.91 12.34
C LEU A 116 8.51 -2.26 11.66
N LEU A 117 7.57 -3.06 12.17
CA LEU A 117 7.27 -4.37 11.60
C LEU A 117 6.81 -4.28 10.15
N THR A 118 6.02 -3.27 9.79
CA THR A 118 5.58 -3.03 8.41
C THR A 118 6.75 -2.66 7.49
N ILE A 119 7.67 -1.81 7.95
CA ILE A 119 8.87 -1.43 7.18
C ILE A 119 9.78 -2.65 6.98
N PHE A 120 10.03 -3.44 8.02
CA PHE A 120 10.88 -4.64 7.92
C PHE A 120 10.28 -5.74 7.03
N THR A 121 8.96 -5.91 7.05
CA THR A 121 8.26 -6.92 6.24
C THR A 121 7.94 -6.47 4.83
N PHE A 122 8.13 -5.19 4.50
CA PHE A 122 7.85 -4.66 3.16
C PHE A 122 8.63 -5.37 2.06
N LEU A 123 9.96 -5.37 2.10
CA LEU A 123 10.79 -5.97 1.06
C LEU A 123 10.46 -7.45 0.81
N PRO A 124 10.37 -8.33 1.82
CA PRO A 124 10.05 -9.73 1.56
C PRO A 124 8.66 -9.88 0.93
N ILE A 125 7.65 -9.14 1.40
CA ILE A 125 6.30 -9.18 0.83
C ILE A 125 6.31 -8.66 -0.61
N PHE A 126 6.99 -7.55 -0.88
CA PHE A 126 7.10 -6.94 -2.21
C PHE A 126 7.75 -7.89 -3.22
N ILE A 127 8.80 -8.60 -2.82
CA ILE A 127 9.47 -9.61 -3.65
C ILE A 127 8.53 -10.80 -3.91
N ILE A 128 7.81 -11.28 -2.89
CA ILE A 128 6.83 -12.37 -3.05
C ILE A 128 5.72 -11.96 -4.04
N LEU A 129 5.19 -10.75 -3.93
CA LEU A 129 4.17 -10.23 -4.85
C LEU A 129 4.70 -10.13 -6.29
N ASN A 130 5.91 -9.61 -6.49
CA ASN A 130 6.54 -9.58 -7.82
C ASN A 130 6.66 -10.98 -8.43
N LYS A 131 7.08 -11.96 -7.61
CA LYS A 131 7.20 -13.36 -8.04
C LYS A 131 5.84 -13.96 -8.43
N ILE A 132 4.79 -13.70 -7.66
CA ILE A 132 3.44 -14.23 -7.92
C ILE A 132 2.84 -13.63 -9.20
N PHE A 133 2.88 -12.30 -9.35
CA PHE A 133 2.13 -11.61 -10.41
C PHE A 133 2.90 -11.42 -11.71
N TYR A 134 4.21 -11.24 -11.61
CA TYR A 134 5.05 -10.91 -12.77
C TYR A 134 6.08 -11.98 -13.07
N ARG A 135 6.34 -12.94 -12.16
CA ARG A 135 7.36 -14.00 -12.31
C ARG A 135 8.77 -13.46 -12.58
N VAL A 136 9.00 -12.18 -12.29
CA VAL A 136 10.29 -11.50 -12.47
C VAL A 136 10.84 -11.18 -11.09
N TRP A 137 12.14 -11.44 -10.89
CA TRP A 137 12.85 -11.28 -9.61
C TRP A 137 13.18 -9.81 -9.31
N SER A 138 13.35 -9.04 -10.37
CA SER A 138 13.69 -7.61 -10.43
C SER A 138 13.74 -7.30 -11.93
N ARG A 139 13.05 -6.26 -12.42
CA ARG A 139 13.44 -5.70 -13.72
C ARG A 139 14.70 -4.90 -13.45
N SER A 140 15.85 -5.55 -13.68
CA SER A 140 17.12 -4.87 -13.93
C SER A 140 16.95 -3.85 -15.06
#